data_AF-C7X6I5-F1
#
_entry.id   AF-C7X6I5-F1
#
_cell.length_a   1.000
_cell.length_b   1.000
_cell.length_c   1.000
_cell.angle_alpha   90.00
_cell.angle_beta   90.00
_cell.angle_gamma   90.00
#
_symmetry.space_group_name_H-M   'P 1'
#
loop_
_entity.id
_entity.type
_entity.pdbx_description
1 polymer ?
#
loop_
_entity_poly.entity_id
_entity_poly.type
_entity_poly.pdbx_seq_one_letter_code
_entity_poly.pdbx_strand_id
1 'polypeptide(L)'
;MIIFVYDKTFEGLLTAVFDAYSRRTFPDLLVTEGEPFPLFYDEAIRIYTDDRKAERVWKGLEKKISKSSLSGLTVTWLSELPEVDLLLFRYIRKAIDAPATIEFNLGDPDILETAKIWKKVNNERLRVMQFFRFQKAADGTYFAAIAPIYNVLPLVLPYAQDRFADQQWLIYDLKREYGYYYDLNDTIEVRFEEKDSHLLTGLLSEDIMDKDEKLFQSMWKEYFKSIAIKERLNLRLHRQHMPARFWKYMPEKR
;
A
#
# COMPACT_ATOMS: atom_id res chain seq x y z
N MET A 1 19.81 21.57 13.94
CA MET A 1 18.91 20.51 13.44
C MET A 1 19.71 19.24 13.18
N ILE A 2 19.25 18.12 13.71
CA ILE A 2 19.88 16.81 13.53
C ILE A 2 19.10 16.03 12.46
N ILE A 3 19.82 15.58 11.44
CA ILE A 3 19.25 14.86 10.31
C ILE A 3 19.69 13.39 10.39
N PHE A 4 18.74 12.48 10.29
CA PHE A 4 19.03 11.06 10.08
C PHE A 4 18.79 10.72 8.61
N VAL A 5 19.79 10.11 7.97
CA VAL A 5 19.74 9.70 6.57
C VAL A 5 19.68 8.19 6.51
N TYR A 6 18.69 7.64 5.82
CA TYR A 6 18.46 6.19 5.73
C TYR A 6 17.86 5.81 4.37
N ASP A 7 17.68 4.51 4.15
CA ASP A 7 17.28 3.90 2.88
C ASP A 7 15.76 3.96 2.57
N LYS A 8 14.96 4.58 3.45
CA LYS A 8 13.48 4.59 3.35
C LYS A 8 12.83 3.21 3.31
N THR A 9 13.42 2.24 4.01
CA THR A 9 12.74 0.98 4.36
C THR A 9 12.09 1.08 5.74
N PHE A 10 11.11 0.21 6.02
CA PHE A 10 10.47 0.19 7.34
C PHE A 10 11.46 -0.27 8.42
N GLU A 11 12.27 -1.27 8.09
CA GLU A 11 13.36 -1.80 8.92
C GLU A 11 14.42 -0.73 9.18
N GLY A 12 14.75 0.09 8.18
CA GLY A 12 15.63 1.25 8.31
C GLY A 12 15.07 2.30 9.27
N LEU A 13 13.76 2.58 9.22
CA LEU A 13 13.09 3.45 10.19
C LEU A 13 13.18 2.90 11.62
N LEU A 14 12.94 1.59 11.82
CA LEU A 14 13.09 0.96 13.14
C LEU A 14 14.54 1.00 13.62
N THR A 15 15.50 0.84 12.71
CA THR A 15 16.93 0.97 13.01
C THR A 15 17.28 2.40 13.43
N ALA A 16 16.72 3.40 12.77
CA ALA A 16 16.87 4.81 13.15
C ALA A 16 16.34 5.08 14.56
N VAL A 17 15.21 4.48 14.95
CA VAL A 17 14.69 4.55 16.33
C VAL A 17 15.70 3.94 17.30
N PHE A 18 16.22 2.74 17.02
CA PHE A 18 17.20 2.09 17.87
C PHE A 18 18.45 2.96 18.09
N ASP A 19 19.03 3.45 16.99
CA ASP A 19 20.24 4.26 17.02
C ASP A 19 20.02 5.60 17.74
N ALA A 20 18.82 6.20 17.62
CA ALA A 20 18.48 7.41 18.37
C ALA A 20 18.55 7.21 19.89
N TYR A 21 18.00 6.10 20.40
CA TYR A 21 18.11 5.75 21.81
C TYR A 21 19.53 5.40 22.24
N SER A 22 20.26 4.65 21.39
CA SER A 22 21.65 4.28 21.69
C SER A 22 22.58 5.49 21.76
N ARG A 23 22.36 6.49 20.91
CA ARG A 23 23.15 7.72 20.83
C ARG A 23 22.66 8.81 21.79
N ARG A 24 21.43 8.68 22.31
CA ARG A 24 20.69 9.73 23.03
C ARG A 24 20.51 10.99 22.18
N THR A 25 20.37 10.80 20.88
CA THR A 25 20.25 11.85 19.87
C THR A 25 19.03 11.56 19.02
N PHE A 26 18.09 12.50 18.91
CA PHE A 26 16.84 12.29 18.18
C PHE A 26 16.82 13.17 16.93
N PRO A 27 16.37 12.65 15.77
CA PRO A 27 16.30 13.43 14.54
C PRO A 27 15.18 14.47 14.61
N ASP A 28 15.48 15.66 14.12
CA ASP A 28 14.47 16.65 13.74
C ASP A 28 13.90 16.35 12.35
N LEU A 29 14.71 15.72 11.48
CA LEU A 29 14.36 15.38 10.11
C LEU A 29 14.89 13.99 9.74
N LEU A 30 14.05 13.22 9.04
CA LEU A 30 14.43 11.97 8.38
C LEU A 30 14.48 12.21 6.87
N VAL A 31 15.58 11.82 6.24
CA VAL A 31 15.85 12.10 4.83
C VAL A 31 16.31 10.82 4.15
N THR A 32 15.91 10.65 2.89
CA THR A 32 16.36 9.52 2.06
C THR A 32 17.79 9.74 1.58
N GLU A 33 18.56 8.68 1.40
CA GLU A 33 19.83 8.79 0.69
C GLU A 33 19.64 9.48 -0.69
N GLY A 34 20.42 10.54 -0.93
CA GLY A 34 20.39 11.31 -2.18
C GLY A 34 19.43 12.50 -2.20
N GLU A 35 18.56 12.68 -1.21
CA GLU A 35 17.75 13.90 -1.07
C GLU A 35 18.61 15.07 -0.56
N PRO A 36 18.40 16.31 -1.07
CA PRO A 36 19.18 17.47 -0.64
C PRO A 36 18.87 17.83 0.81
N PHE A 37 19.91 18.16 1.57
CA PHE A 37 19.75 18.65 2.92
C PHE A 37 19.31 20.12 2.94
N PRO A 38 18.61 20.54 4.01
CA PRO A 38 18.40 21.96 4.28
C PRO A 38 19.72 22.73 4.36
N LEU A 39 19.67 24.04 4.06
CA LEU A 39 20.87 24.88 4.00
C LEU A 39 21.63 24.97 5.36
N PHE A 40 20.90 24.84 6.47
CA PHE A 40 21.46 24.88 7.82
C PHE A 40 21.07 23.61 8.58
N TYR A 41 22.07 22.81 8.96
CA TYR A 41 21.93 21.66 9.84
C TYR A 41 23.20 21.52 10.69
N ASP A 42 23.07 20.92 11.86
CA ASP A 42 24.20 20.75 12.78
C ASP A 42 24.96 19.47 12.46
N GLU A 43 24.22 18.38 12.28
CA GLU A 43 24.77 17.05 12.05
C GLU A 43 23.85 16.24 11.14
N ALA A 44 24.45 15.46 10.23
CA ALA A 44 23.77 14.48 9.40
C ALA A 44 24.34 13.09 9.69
N ILE A 45 23.54 12.23 10.31
CA ILE A 45 23.93 10.89 10.73
C ILE A 45 23.36 9.88 9.73
N ARG A 46 24.23 9.07 9.13
CA ARG A 46 23.81 7.97 8.27
C ARG A 46 23.44 6.75 9.12
N ILE A 47 22.25 6.22 8.88
CA ILE A 47 21.70 5.03 9.51
C ILE A 47 21.68 3.93 8.47
N TYR A 48 22.45 2.88 8.72
CA TYR A 48 22.43 1.65 7.93
C TYR A 48 21.44 0.68 8.54
N THR A 49 20.55 0.14 7.71
CA THR A 49 19.54 -0.84 8.12
C THR A 49 20.20 -2.08 8.71
N ASP A 50 19.74 -2.47 9.89
CA ASP A 50 20.21 -3.64 10.62
C ASP A 50 19.00 -4.37 11.20
N ASP A 51 18.67 -5.51 10.61
CA ASP A 51 17.50 -6.32 10.96
C ASP A 51 17.48 -6.68 12.45
N ARG A 52 18.64 -6.87 13.08
CA ARG A 52 18.73 -7.21 14.51
C ARG A 52 18.31 -6.04 15.38
N LYS A 53 18.67 -4.81 14.98
CA LYS A 53 18.24 -3.58 15.68
C LYS A 53 16.75 -3.33 15.45
N ALA A 54 16.29 -3.46 14.21
CA ALA A 54 14.88 -3.33 13.85
C ALA A 54 14.00 -4.31 14.65
N GLU A 55 14.39 -5.59 14.70
CA GLU A 55 13.66 -6.63 15.43
C GLU A 55 13.61 -6.34 16.94
N ARG A 56 14.68 -5.80 17.54
CA ARG A 56 14.68 -5.40 18.96
C ARG A 56 13.67 -4.29 19.24
N VAL A 57 13.57 -3.29 18.36
CA VAL A 57 12.58 -2.21 18.49
C VAL A 57 11.18 -2.79 18.32
N TRP A 58 10.97 -3.65 17.32
CA TRP A 58 9.70 -4.31 17.07
C TRP A 58 9.20 -5.13 18.27
N LYS A 59 10.07 -5.99 18.83
CA LYS A 59 9.78 -6.76 20.07
C LYS A 59 9.52 -5.87 21.28
N GLY A 60 10.13 -4.68 21.32
CA GLY A 60 9.84 -3.67 22.34
C GLY A 60 8.42 -3.12 22.20
N LEU A 61 8.00 -2.81 20.98
CA LEU A 61 6.66 -2.33 20.67
C LEU A 61 5.58 -3.38 20.94
N GLU A 62 5.84 -4.66 20.63
CA GLU A 62 4.94 -5.78 20.94
C GLU A 62 4.56 -5.91 22.41
N LYS A 63 5.41 -5.40 23.32
CA LYS A 63 5.15 -5.40 24.76
C LYS A 63 4.39 -4.15 25.23
N LYS A 64 4.34 -3.11 24.41
CA LYS A 64 3.82 -1.78 24.77
C LYS A 64 2.44 -1.48 24.17
N ILE A 65 2.17 -1.99 22.97
CA ILE A 65 0.94 -1.73 22.22
C ILE A 65 0.33 -3.02 21.67
N SER A 66 -0.95 -2.99 21.35
CA SER A 66 -1.67 -4.15 20.82
C SER A 66 -1.25 -4.55 19.40
N LYS A 67 -1.54 -5.79 19.00
CA LYS A 67 -1.32 -6.29 17.62
C LYS A 67 -2.03 -5.44 16.56
N SER A 68 -3.23 -4.93 16.87
CA SER A 68 -3.96 -4.01 15.99
C SER A 68 -3.21 -2.72 15.76
N SER A 69 -2.61 -2.15 16.81
CA SER A 69 -1.84 -0.91 16.74
C SER A 69 -0.52 -1.12 16.00
N LEU A 70 0.16 -2.26 16.19
CA LEU A 70 1.34 -2.63 15.39
C LEU A 70 1.02 -2.75 13.91
N SER A 71 -0.05 -3.46 13.56
CA SER A 71 -0.55 -3.50 12.18
C SER A 71 -0.95 -2.11 11.69
N GLY A 72 -1.44 -1.25 12.60
CA GLY A 72 -1.70 0.15 12.33
C GLY A 72 -0.48 0.90 11.82
N LEU A 73 0.69 0.69 12.45
CA LEU A 73 1.95 1.32 12.06
C LEU A 73 2.41 0.85 10.68
N THR A 74 2.39 -0.46 10.42
CA THR A 74 2.82 -1.01 9.11
C THR A 74 1.86 -0.59 7.99
N VAL A 75 0.55 -0.56 8.25
CA VAL A 75 -0.43 -0.06 7.27
C VAL A 75 -0.27 1.45 7.05
N THR A 76 0.09 2.22 8.07
CA THR A 76 0.33 3.66 7.93
C THR A 76 1.58 3.95 7.10
N TRP A 77 2.63 3.15 7.29
CA TRP A 77 3.84 3.21 6.47
C TRP A 77 3.54 3.09 4.97
N LEU A 78 2.64 2.16 4.60
CA LEU A 78 2.18 1.95 3.22
C LEU A 78 1.40 3.13 2.61
N SER A 79 1.15 4.20 3.35
CA SER A 79 0.57 5.43 2.80
C SER A 79 1.52 6.21 1.89
N GLU A 80 2.84 6.08 2.06
CA GLU A 80 3.85 6.84 1.30
C GLU A 80 3.60 8.36 1.29
N LEU A 81 2.88 8.89 2.28
CA LEU A 81 2.70 10.33 2.41
C LEU A 81 4.01 10.97 2.91
N PRO A 82 4.26 12.25 2.57
CA PRO A 82 5.39 12.98 3.13
C PRO A 82 5.35 12.96 4.66
N GLU A 83 6.52 12.91 5.30
CA GLU A 83 6.72 12.97 6.76
C GLU A 83 6.11 11.81 7.58
N VAL A 84 5.56 10.78 6.93
CA VAL A 84 5.01 9.60 7.62
C VAL A 84 6.07 8.87 8.41
N ASP A 85 7.30 8.82 7.92
CA ASP A 85 8.43 8.26 8.63
C ASP A 85 8.71 8.98 9.94
N LEU A 86 8.74 10.31 9.94
CA LEU A 86 8.94 11.11 11.15
C LEU A 86 7.73 11.04 12.08
N LEU A 87 6.51 11.01 11.55
CA LEU A 87 5.29 10.79 12.32
C LEU A 87 5.34 9.44 13.06
N LEU A 88 5.68 8.36 12.35
CA LEU A 88 5.82 7.02 12.93
C LEU A 88 6.98 6.95 13.91
N PHE A 89 8.10 7.61 13.63
CA PHE A 89 9.22 7.72 14.55
C PHE A 89 8.78 8.34 15.89
N ARG A 90 8.06 9.47 15.84
CA ARG A 90 7.52 10.12 17.05
C ARG A 90 6.51 9.24 17.77
N TYR A 91 5.60 8.58 17.04
CA TYR A 91 4.66 7.63 17.63
C TYR A 91 5.40 6.52 18.39
N ILE A 92 6.36 5.86 17.72
CA ILE A 92 7.13 4.74 18.27
C ILE A 92 7.89 5.18 19.52
N ARG A 93 8.55 6.34 19.47
CA ARG A 93 9.24 6.92 20.63
C ARG A 93 8.28 7.13 21.81
N LYS A 94 7.14 7.79 21.57
CA LYS A 94 6.13 8.01 22.63
C LYS A 94 5.65 6.67 23.22
N ALA A 95 5.43 5.66 22.39
CA ALA A 95 4.98 4.34 22.84
C ALA A 95 6.05 3.61 23.69
N ILE A 96 7.33 3.77 23.35
CA ILE A 96 8.45 3.19 24.12
C ILE A 96 8.63 3.92 25.46
N ASP A 97 8.65 5.26 25.43
CA ASP A 97 8.91 6.12 26.60
C ASP A 97 7.76 6.09 27.62
N ALA A 98 6.52 5.85 27.17
CA ALA A 98 5.36 5.91 28.04
C ALA A 98 5.35 4.76 29.08
N PRO A 99 4.95 5.08 30.34
CA PRO A 99 4.81 4.06 31.39
C PRO A 99 3.61 3.15 31.16
N ALA A 100 2.60 3.64 30.45
CA ALA A 100 1.38 2.92 30.08
C ALA A 100 1.11 3.04 28.58
N THR A 101 0.23 2.18 28.06
CA THR A 101 -0.12 2.16 26.65
C THR A 101 -0.84 3.45 26.23
N ILE A 102 -0.35 4.06 25.14
CA ILE A 102 -0.87 5.34 24.61
C ILE A 102 -1.73 5.17 23.36
N GLU A 103 -1.95 3.94 22.91
CA GLU A 103 -2.49 3.63 21.58
C GLU A 103 -3.88 4.22 21.28
N PHE A 104 -4.66 4.54 22.33
CA PHE A 104 -5.99 5.16 22.22
C PHE A 104 -6.01 6.63 22.66
N ASN A 105 -4.86 7.24 22.94
CA ASN A 105 -4.77 8.65 23.30
C ASN A 105 -4.91 9.54 22.05
N LEU A 106 -6.13 9.68 21.55
CA LEU A 106 -6.45 10.52 20.40
C LEU A 106 -6.33 12.03 20.67
N GLY A 107 -6.03 12.43 21.92
CA GLY A 107 -5.62 13.79 22.25
C GLY A 107 -4.19 14.12 21.82
N ASP A 108 -3.35 13.09 21.62
CA ASP A 108 -2.01 13.27 21.07
C ASP A 108 -2.08 13.43 19.53
N PRO A 109 -1.49 14.49 18.96
CA PRO A 109 -1.60 14.78 17.54
C PRO A 109 -0.95 13.72 16.65
N ASP A 110 0.15 13.09 17.10
CA ASP A 110 0.85 12.08 16.29
C ASP A 110 0.04 10.78 16.23
N ILE A 111 -0.59 10.41 17.35
CA ILE A 111 -1.47 9.22 17.44
C ILE A 111 -2.73 9.44 16.60
N LEU A 112 -3.34 10.62 16.72
CA LEU A 112 -4.54 10.98 15.95
C LEU A 112 -4.26 10.99 14.44
N GLU A 113 -3.14 11.56 14.00
CA GLU A 113 -2.81 11.62 12.58
C GLU A 113 -2.48 10.24 12.02
N THR A 114 -1.76 9.41 12.77
CA THR A 114 -1.53 8.00 12.43
C THR A 114 -2.85 7.26 12.22
N ALA A 115 -3.81 7.41 13.15
CA ALA A 115 -5.13 6.77 13.03
C ALA A 115 -5.93 7.25 11.79
N LYS A 116 -5.83 8.54 11.43
CA LYS A 116 -6.47 9.07 10.22
C LYS A 116 -5.84 8.50 8.95
N ILE A 117 -4.51 8.43 8.88
CA ILE A 117 -3.79 7.89 7.73
C ILE A 117 -4.12 6.40 7.58
N TRP A 118 -4.04 5.63 8.67
CA TRP A 118 -4.46 4.23 8.70
C TRP A 118 -5.86 4.03 8.11
N LYS A 119 -6.83 4.85 8.53
CA LYS A 119 -8.21 4.78 8.01
C LYS A 119 -8.28 5.06 6.50
N LYS A 120 -7.50 6.03 6.00
CA LYS A 120 -7.42 6.34 4.56
C LYS A 120 -6.84 5.16 3.77
N VAL A 121 -5.73 4.57 4.23
CA VAL A 121 -5.09 3.41 3.58
C VAL A 121 -6.01 2.20 3.60
N ASN A 122 -6.64 1.91 4.73
CA ASN A 122 -7.57 0.78 4.84
C ASN A 122 -8.81 0.95 3.94
N ASN A 123 -9.37 2.15 3.85
CA ASN A 123 -10.45 2.43 2.90
C ASN A 123 -10.02 2.24 1.44
N GLU A 124 -8.77 2.59 1.11
CA GLU A 124 -8.23 2.37 -0.23
C GLU A 124 -8.09 0.87 -0.52
N ARG A 125 -7.58 0.08 0.43
CA ARG A 125 -7.53 -1.39 0.34
C ARG A 125 -8.90 -1.98 0.04
N LEU A 126 -9.93 -1.57 0.78
CA LEU A 126 -11.31 -2.02 0.56
C LEU A 126 -11.81 -1.67 -0.84
N ARG A 127 -11.49 -0.48 -1.35
CA ARG A 127 -11.87 -0.07 -2.72
C ARG A 127 -11.16 -0.88 -3.78
N VAL A 128 -9.88 -1.19 -3.60
CA VAL A 128 -9.14 -2.07 -4.52
C VAL A 128 -9.83 -3.41 -4.60
N MET A 129 -10.11 -4.06 -3.45
CA MET A 129 -10.81 -5.36 -3.40
C MET A 129 -12.17 -5.34 -4.10
N GLN A 130 -12.89 -4.22 -4.05
CA GLN A 130 -14.20 -4.08 -4.70
C GLN A 130 -14.12 -3.89 -6.22
N PHE A 131 -13.08 -3.20 -6.70
CA PHE A 131 -13.08 -2.64 -8.05
C PHE A 131 -12.01 -3.20 -8.99
N PHE A 132 -11.01 -3.96 -8.51
CA PHE A 132 -10.12 -4.63 -9.45
C PHE A 132 -10.93 -5.62 -10.32
N ARG A 133 -10.49 -5.78 -11.56
CA ARG A 133 -11.11 -6.66 -12.55
C ARG A 133 -10.01 -7.47 -13.20
N PHE A 134 -10.26 -8.76 -13.35
CA PHE A 134 -9.37 -9.62 -14.10
C PHE A 134 -9.70 -9.57 -15.59
N GLN A 135 -8.67 -9.77 -16.39
CA GLN A 135 -8.72 -10.09 -17.81
C GLN A 135 -7.96 -11.41 -17.97
N LYS A 136 -8.54 -12.35 -18.70
CA LYS A 136 -7.89 -13.64 -18.93
C LYS A 136 -6.90 -13.55 -20.10
N ALA A 137 -5.66 -13.93 -19.85
CA ALA A 137 -4.63 -14.08 -20.86
C ALA A 137 -4.71 -15.45 -21.55
N ALA A 138 -4.12 -15.56 -22.74
CA ALA A 138 -4.18 -16.75 -23.58
C ALA A 138 -3.45 -17.96 -22.96
N ASP A 139 -2.53 -17.72 -22.04
CA ASP A 139 -1.83 -18.74 -21.24
C ASP A 139 -2.67 -19.26 -20.06
N GLY A 140 -3.83 -18.66 -19.80
CA GLY A 140 -4.73 -19.00 -18.69
C GLY A 140 -4.56 -18.12 -17.45
N THR A 141 -3.56 -17.22 -17.42
CA THR A 141 -3.32 -16.33 -16.29
C THR A 141 -4.35 -15.21 -16.23
N TYR A 142 -4.87 -14.92 -15.04
CA TYR A 142 -5.77 -13.79 -14.82
C TYR A 142 -4.99 -12.53 -14.44
N PHE A 143 -5.01 -11.52 -15.31
CA PHE A 143 -4.32 -10.26 -15.10
C PHE A 143 -5.26 -9.17 -14.58
N ALA A 144 -4.93 -8.54 -13.46
CA ALA A 144 -5.62 -7.38 -12.93
C ALA A 144 -4.65 -6.21 -12.75
N ALA A 145 -4.94 -5.11 -13.43
CA ALA A 145 -4.21 -3.87 -13.28
C ALA A 145 -4.89 -2.95 -12.26
N ILE A 146 -4.09 -2.38 -11.36
CA ILE A 146 -4.55 -1.40 -10.38
C ILE A 146 -3.62 -0.18 -10.37
N ALA A 147 -4.14 0.95 -9.90
CA ALA A 147 -3.35 2.16 -9.65
C ALA A 147 -3.87 2.85 -8.38
N PRO A 148 -3.71 2.23 -7.20
CA PRO A 148 -4.22 2.76 -5.95
C PRO A 148 -3.46 4.01 -5.51
N ILE A 149 -4.12 4.84 -4.69
CA ILE A 149 -3.48 6.03 -4.12
C ILE A 149 -2.28 5.63 -3.24
N TYR A 150 -2.53 4.70 -2.31
CA TYR A 150 -1.58 4.18 -1.34
C TYR A 150 -1.08 2.79 -1.73
N ASN A 151 0.01 2.34 -1.12
CA ASN A 151 0.59 1.04 -1.39
C ASN A 151 -0.19 -0.09 -0.69
N VAL A 152 -1.40 -0.36 -1.18
CA VAL A 152 -2.31 -1.31 -0.54
C VAL A 152 -2.23 -2.72 -1.11
N LEU A 153 -1.48 -2.93 -2.19
CA LEU A 153 -1.42 -4.22 -2.87
C LEU A 153 -1.01 -5.38 -1.93
N PRO A 154 0.03 -5.24 -1.07
CA PRO A 154 0.39 -6.30 -0.12
C PRO A 154 -0.75 -6.63 0.86
N LEU A 155 -1.60 -5.64 1.17
CA LEU A 155 -2.74 -5.81 2.07
C LEU A 155 -3.95 -6.49 1.41
N VAL A 156 -3.98 -6.55 0.08
CA VAL A 156 -5.05 -7.18 -0.71
C VAL A 156 -4.77 -8.66 -0.95
N LEU A 157 -3.50 -9.09 -0.89
CA LEU A 157 -3.10 -10.47 -1.20
C LEU A 157 -3.86 -11.54 -0.42
N PRO A 158 -4.06 -11.45 0.92
CA PRO A 158 -4.79 -12.48 1.64
C PRO A 158 -6.23 -12.66 1.13
N TYR A 159 -6.87 -11.56 0.73
CA TYR A 159 -8.20 -11.60 0.12
C TYR A 159 -8.17 -12.24 -1.27
N ALA A 160 -7.18 -11.89 -2.10
CA ALA A 160 -7.07 -12.43 -3.45
C ALA A 160 -6.77 -13.94 -3.44
N GLN A 161 -5.86 -14.38 -2.56
CA GLN A 161 -5.54 -15.80 -2.36
C GLN A 161 -6.76 -16.60 -1.90
N ASP A 162 -7.49 -16.12 -0.87
CA ASP A 162 -8.67 -16.81 -0.35
C ASP A 162 -9.81 -16.86 -1.37
N ARG A 163 -10.04 -15.75 -2.10
CA ARG A 163 -11.17 -15.63 -3.02
C ARG A 163 -10.96 -16.28 -4.38
N PHE A 164 -9.72 -16.29 -4.87
CA PHE A 164 -9.34 -16.75 -6.22
C PHE A 164 -8.25 -17.84 -6.12
N ALA A 165 -8.41 -18.76 -5.17
CA ALA A 165 -7.44 -19.81 -4.87
C ALA A 165 -7.27 -20.83 -6.00
N ASP A 166 -8.28 -20.98 -6.86
CA ASP A 166 -8.36 -21.95 -7.95
C ASP A 166 -7.78 -21.45 -9.28
N GLN A 167 -7.29 -20.22 -9.32
CA GLN A 167 -6.86 -19.52 -10.54
C GLN A 167 -5.47 -18.94 -10.37
N GLN A 168 -4.63 -19.07 -11.40
CA GLN A 168 -3.38 -18.32 -11.47
C GLN A 168 -3.68 -16.86 -11.79
N TRP A 169 -3.13 -15.94 -11.03
CA TRP A 169 -3.39 -14.52 -11.23
C TRP A 169 -2.17 -13.66 -11.01
N LEU A 170 -2.16 -12.52 -11.71
CA LEU A 170 -1.20 -11.43 -11.56
C LEU A 170 -1.96 -10.15 -11.24
N ILE A 171 -1.75 -9.60 -10.05
CA ILE A 171 -2.25 -8.26 -9.69
C ILE A 171 -1.08 -7.30 -9.73
N TYR A 172 -1.17 -6.27 -10.58
CA TYR A 172 -0.06 -5.35 -10.86
C TYR A 172 -0.41 -3.90 -10.54
N ASP A 173 0.40 -3.24 -9.72
CA ASP A 173 0.31 -1.81 -9.44
C ASP A 173 1.07 -1.02 -10.51
N LEU A 174 0.33 -0.43 -11.45
CA LEU A 174 0.87 0.36 -12.56
C LEU A 174 1.57 1.64 -12.09
N LYS A 175 1.26 2.16 -10.90
CA LYS A 175 1.88 3.39 -10.39
C LYS A 175 3.26 3.10 -9.79
N ARG A 176 3.40 1.95 -9.13
CA ARG A 176 4.62 1.54 -8.43
C ARG A 176 5.46 0.53 -9.20
N GLU A 177 4.95 0.06 -10.33
CA GLU A 177 5.63 -0.82 -11.29
C GLU A 177 6.09 -2.14 -10.66
N TYR A 178 5.20 -2.73 -9.85
CA TYR A 178 5.40 -4.05 -9.29
C TYR A 178 4.05 -4.74 -9.08
N GLY A 179 4.08 -6.06 -8.96
CA GLY A 179 2.88 -6.84 -8.74
C GLY A 179 3.16 -8.11 -7.96
N TYR A 180 2.11 -8.90 -7.80
CA TYR A 180 2.21 -10.23 -7.21
C TYR A 180 1.58 -11.24 -8.14
N TYR A 181 2.34 -12.31 -8.42
CA TYR A 181 1.90 -13.47 -9.16
C TYR A 181 1.59 -14.61 -8.19
N TYR A 182 0.42 -15.22 -8.34
CA TYR A 182 0.00 -16.39 -7.57
C TYR A 182 -0.03 -17.61 -8.47
N ASP A 183 0.74 -18.63 -8.08
CA ASP A 183 0.96 -19.83 -8.88
C ASP A 183 0.06 -21.03 -8.47
N LEU A 184 -0.95 -20.77 -7.63
CA LEU A 184 -1.84 -21.73 -6.92
C LEU A 184 -1.30 -22.25 -5.58
N ASN A 185 -0.05 -21.98 -5.23
CA ASN A 185 0.53 -22.36 -3.94
C ASN A 185 1.00 -21.13 -3.19
N ASP A 186 1.90 -20.36 -3.80
CA ASP A 186 2.59 -19.23 -3.21
C ASP A 186 2.39 -17.97 -4.06
N THR A 187 2.63 -16.83 -3.41
CA THR A 187 2.57 -15.51 -4.05
C THR A 187 3.95 -14.91 -4.11
N ILE A 188 4.39 -14.58 -5.33
CA ILE A 188 5.72 -14.11 -5.64
C ILE A 188 5.61 -12.64 -6.04
N GLU A 189 6.43 -11.77 -5.43
CA GLU A 189 6.57 -10.39 -5.89
C GLU A 189 7.29 -10.39 -7.25
N VAL A 190 6.69 -9.73 -8.24
CA VAL A 190 7.24 -9.62 -9.58
C VAL A 190 7.44 -8.16 -9.97
N ARG A 191 8.53 -7.90 -10.68
CA ARG A 191 8.83 -6.63 -11.33
C ARG A 191 9.27 -6.93 -12.76
N PHE A 192 8.76 -6.17 -13.71
CA PHE A 192 9.11 -6.34 -15.11
C PHE A 192 10.07 -5.23 -15.53
N GLU A 193 11.20 -5.63 -16.11
CA GLU A 193 12.18 -4.68 -16.65
C GLU A 193 11.66 -4.03 -17.94
N GLU A 194 10.97 -4.82 -18.77
CA GLU A 194 10.36 -4.38 -20.02
C GLU A 194 8.90 -3.97 -19.79
N LYS A 195 8.56 -2.74 -20.21
CA LYS A 195 7.22 -2.19 -20.06
C LYS A 195 6.38 -2.52 -21.29
N ASP A 196 5.86 -3.74 -21.32
CA ASP A 196 4.87 -4.11 -22.31
C ASP A 196 3.64 -3.20 -22.25
N SER A 197 2.93 -3.10 -23.38
CA SER A 197 1.78 -2.19 -23.54
C SER A 197 0.68 -2.41 -22.49
N HIS A 198 0.48 -3.65 -22.03
CA HIS A 198 -0.49 -4.00 -21.01
C HIS A 198 -0.09 -3.55 -19.60
N LEU A 199 1.22 -3.44 -19.31
CA LEU A 199 1.77 -2.90 -18.07
C LEU A 199 1.75 -1.36 -18.03
N LEU A 200 1.40 -0.71 -19.14
CA LEU A 200 1.19 0.74 -19.21
C LEU A 200 -0.30 1.09 -19.19
N THR A 201 -1.09 0.37 -19.98
CA THR A 201 -2.52 0.64 -20.15
C THR A 201 -3.38 -0.06 -19.10
N GLY A 202 -2.90 -1.17 -18.54
CA GLY A 202 -3.67 -2.08 -17.68
C GLY A 202 -4.63 -2.98 -18.45
N LEU A 203 -4.51 -3.07 -19.78
CA LEU A 203 -5.36 -3.86 -20.65
C LEU A 203 -4.52 -4.83 -21.47
N LEU A 204 -4.95 -6.09 -21.55
CA LEU A 204 -4.27 -7.07 -22.41
C LEU A 204 -4.43 -6.66 -23.88
N SER A 205 -3.36 -6.80 -24.67
CA SER A 205 -3.44 -6.68 -26.13
C SER A 205 -4.17 -7.89 -26.71
N GLU A 206 -4.71 -7.74 -27.92
CA GLU A 206 -5.46 -8.83 -28.57
C GLU A 206 -4.62 -10.10 -28.80
N ASP A 207 -3.31 -9.93 -28.94
CA ASP A 207 -2.37 -11.03 -29.20
C ASP A 207 -2.14 -11.92 -27.97
N ILE A 208 -2.26 -11.36 -26.76
CA ILE A 208 -2.02 -12.06 -25.49
C ILE A 208 -3.32 -12.37 -24.72
N MET A 209 -4.45 -11.84 -25.18
CA MET A 209 -5.76 -12.03 -24.57
C MET A 209 -6.36 -13.38 -24.95
N ASP A 210 -7.09 -14.01 -24.04
CA ASP A 210 -7.85 -15.22 -24.35
C ASP A 210 -8.93 -14.93 -25.42
N LYS A 211 -9.17 -15.89 -26.31
CA LYS A 211 -10.10 -15.76 -27.44
C LYS A 211 -11.52 -15.41 -27.00
N ASP A 212 -11.95 -15.91 -25.85
CA ASP A 212 -13.30 -15.71 -25.33
C ASP A 212 -13.40 -14.50 -24.38
N GLU A 213 -12.29 -13.89 -23.97
CA GLU A 213 -12.28 -12.76 -23.02
C GLU A 213 -13.13 -11.58 -23.50
N LYS A 214 -13.07 -11.24 -24.79
CA LYS A 214 -13.93 -10.20 -25.37
C LYS A 214 -15.42 -10.55 -25.27
N LEU A 215 -15.78 -11.82 -25.46
CA LEU A 215 -17.15 -12.29 -25.29
C LEU A 215 -17.58 -12.14 -23.83
N PHE A 216 -16.76 -12.56 -22.86
CA PHE A 216 -17.03 -12.36 -21.43
C PHE A 216 -17.22 -10.88 -21.07
N GLN A 217 -16.36 -9.99 -21.56
CA GLN A 217 -16.52 -8.55 -21.33
C GLN A 217 -17.83 -8.02 -21.93
N SER A 218 -18.23 -8.49 -23.11
CA SER A 218 -19.50 -8.08 -23.73
C SER A 218 -20.72 -8.55 -22.92
N MET A 219 -20.71 -9.81 -22.46
CA MET A 219 -21.78 -10.38 -21.63
C MET A 219 -21.90 -9.62 -20.30
N TRP A 220 -20.76 -9.29 -19.68
CA TRP A 220 -20.73 -8.49 -18.46
C TRP A 220 -21.30 -7.09 -18.65
N LYS A 221 -20.98 -6.41 -19.76
CA LYS A 221 -21.56 -5.09 -20.08
C LYS A 221 -23.07 -5.15 -20.24
N GLU A 222 -23.57 -6.17 -20.94
CA GLU A 222 -25.02 -6.33 -21.15
C GLU A 222 -25.74 -6.68 -19.84
N TYR A 223 -25.15 -7.57 -19.03
CA TYR A 223 -25.62 -7.86 -17.67
C TYR A 223 -25.71 -6.58 -16.83
N PHE A 224 -24.62 -5.81 -16.74
CA PHE A 224 -24.57 -4.56 -15.97
C PHE A 224 -25.65 -3.55 -16.42
N LYS A 225 -25.88 -3.45 -17.72
CA LYS A 225 -26.89 -2.55 -18.29
C LYS A 225 -28.32 -3.02 -18.00
N SER A 226 -28.58 -4.32 -18.10
CA SER A 226 -29.92 -4.90 -17.91
C SER A 226 -30.42 -4.83 -16.46
N ILE A 227 -29.53 -4.98 -15.48
CA ILE A 227 -29.89 -4.86 -14.06
C ILE A 227 -30.02 -3.40 -13.58
N ALA A 228 -29.56 -2.43 -14.36
CA ALA A 228 -29.53 -1.03 -13.97
C ALA A 228 -30.93 -0.39 -14.02
N ILE A 229 -31.41 0.07 -12.87
CA ILE A 229 -32.67 0.83 -12.76
C ILE A 229 -32.41 2.29 -13.14
N LYS A 230 -32.87 2.70 -14.32
CA LYS A 230 -32.59 4.03 -14.90
C LYS A 230 -33.09 5.17 -14.02
N GLU A 231 -34.24 4.98 -13.38
CA GLU A 231 -34.89 5.95 -12.50
C GLU A 231 -34.09 6.21 -11.22
N ARG A 232 -33.20 5.30 -10.82
CA ARG A 232 -32.34 5.42 -9.63
C ARG A 232 -30.94 5.95 -9.96
N LEU A 233 -30.70 6.38 -11.19
CA LEU A 233 -29.37 6.84 -11.62
C LEU A 233 -28.99 8.16 -10.92
N ASN A 234 -28.02 8.09 -10.01
CA ASN A 234 -27.41 9.25 -9.39
C ASN A 234 -25.89 9.25 -9.64
N LEU A 235 -25.46 9.98 -10.67
CA LEU A 235 -24.04 10.00 -11.08
C LEU A 235 -23.10 10.58 -10.01
N ARG A 236 -23.57 11.54 -9.20
CA ARG A 236 -22.77 12.12 -8.12
C ARG A 236 -22.51 11.08 -7.04
N LEU A 237 -23.56 10.41 -6.56
CA LEU A 237 -23.46 9.35 -5.56
C LEU A 237 -22.64 8.16 -6.09
N HIS A 238 -22.83 7.83 -7.37
CA HIS A 238 -22.06 6.77 -8.03
C HIS A 238 -20.56 7.06 -8.03
N ARG A 239 -20.14 8.30 -8.35
CA ARG A 239 -18.72 8.70 -8.29
C ARG A 239 -18.16 8.73 -6.86
N GLN A 240 -19.00 8.94 -5.85
CA GLN A 240 -18.57 8.90 -4.44
C GLN A 240 -18.30 7.47 -3.97
N HIS A 241 -19.16 6.51 -4.33
CA HIS A 241 -18.99 5.10 -3.95
C HIS A 241 -18.03 4.34 -4.86
N MET A 242 -18.00 4.65 -6.16
CA MET A 242 -17.11 4.07 -7.16
C MET A 242 -16.27 5.18 -7.80
N PRO A 243 -15.12 5.53 -7.20
CA PRO A 243 -14.26 6.60 -7.69
C PRO A 243 -13.85 6.40 -9.15
N ALA A 244 -13.94 7.46 -9.96
CA ALA A 244 -13.72 7.41 -11.40
C ALA A 244 -12.32 6.90 -11.82
N ARG A 245 -11.31 7.00 -10.94
CA ARG A 245 -9.95 6.49 -11.21
C ARG A 245 -9.90 4.98 -11.46
N PHE A 246 -10.87 4.21 -10.96
CA PHE A 246 -10.95 2.76 -11.21
C PHE A 246 -11.60 2.42 -12.55
N TRP A 247 -12.41 3.34 -13.10
CA TRP A 247 -13.28 3.05 -14.25
C TRP A 247 -12.51 2.64 -15.51
N LYS A 248 -11.29 3.16 -15.70
CA LYS A 248 -10.42 2.79 -16.83
C LYS A 248 -10.09 1.30 -16.89
N TYR A 249 -10.13 0.60 -15.75
CA TYR A 249 -9.84 -0.83 -15.64
C TYR A 249 -11.11 -1.70 -15.62
N MET A 250 -12.29 -1.08 -15.64
CA MET A 250 -13.57 -1.78 -15.49
C MET A 250 -14.27 -1.92 -16.84
N PRO A 251 -14.52 -3.15 -17.34
CA PRO A 251 -15.26 -3.33 -18.59
C PRO A 251 -16.62 -2.62 -18.58
N GLU A 252 -17.35 -2.65 -17.46
CA GLU A 252 -18.69 -2.02 -17.33
C GLU A 252 -18.70 -0.49 -17.40
N LYS A 253 -17.53 0.16 -17.35
CA LYS A 253 -17.39 1.63 -17.42
C LYS A 253 -16.73 2.14 -18.71
N ARG A 254 -16.32 1.22 -19.59
CA ARG A 254 -15.77 1.49 -20.92
C ARG A 254 -16.85 1.34 -21.96
#